data_AF-Q116L1-F1
#
_entry.id   AF-Q116L1-F1
#
_cell.length_a   1.000
_cell.length_b   1.000
_cell.length_c   1.000
_cell.angle_alpha   90.00
_cell.angle_beta   90.00
_cell.angle_gamma   90.00
#
_symmetry.space_group_name_H-M   'P 1'
#
loop_
_entity.id
_entity.type
_entity.pdbx_description
1 polymer ?
#
loop_
_entity_poly.entity_id
_entity_poly.type
_entity_poly.pdbx_seq_one_letter_code
_entity_poly.pdbx_strand_id
1 'polypeptide(L)'
;MDSWYATQRLMALIDNMGKIYYCPLKINRLVDDTGGVEKYKKIGELCGNKSEKISGKIMKIKGFPRDKKVKLFWGTVSTYITEYVVTNDLSQSSVDAVEFETQTRWEIEEFHCRIKQLTGIEFCQCHLSKIQKNHMACAMLV
;
A
#
# COMPACT_ATOMS: atom_id res chain seq x y z
N MET A 1 2.26 2.00 1.41
CA MET A 1 3.05 1.23 0.41
C MET A 1 2.31 1.24 -0.91
N ASP A 2 3.00 1.05 -2.05
CA ASP A 2 2.34 0.91 -3.36
C ASP A 2 1.75 -0.48 -3.61
N SER A 3 0.83 -0.55 -4.59
CA SER A 3 0.21 -1.80 -5.02
C SER A 3 1.20 -2.83 -5.58
N TRP A 4 2.37 -2.37 -6.05
CA TRP A 4 3.47 -3.24 -6.46
C TRP A 4 4.05 -4.05 -5.31
N TYR A 5 4.09 -3.46 -4.11
CA TYR A 5 4.63 -4.09 -2.90
C TYR A 5 3.58 -4.90 -2.13
N ALA A 6 2.31 -4.85 -2.54
CA ALA A 6 1.20 -5.59 -1.92
C ALA A 6 1.22 -7.10 -2.26
N THR A 7 2.38 -7.73 -2.08
CA THR A 7 2.60 -9.16 -2.26
C THR A 7 2.31 -9.91 -0.96
N GLN A 8 1.80 -11.14 -1.08
CA GLN A 8 1.47 -11.98 0.09
C GLN A 8 2.67 -12.17 1.02
N ARG A 9 3.85 -12.42 0.43
CA ARG A 9 5.07 -12.69 1.20
C ARG A 9 5.51 -11.47 2.00
N LEU A 10 5.50 -10.29 1.39
CA LEU A 10 5.90 -9.06 2.07
C LEU A 10 4.91 -8.67 3.16
N MET A 11 3.61 -8.69 2.85
CA MET A 11 2.59 -8.35 3.84
C MET A 11 2.60 -9.34 5.02
N ALA A 12 2.79 -10.63 4.77
CA ALA A 12 2.92 -11.63 5.83
C ALA A 12 4.18 -11.42 6.69
N LEU A 13 5.29 -11.00 6.08
CA LEU A 13 6.53 -10.66 6.78
C LEU A 13 6.35 -9.46 7.70
N ILE A 14 5.75 -8.37 7.20
CA ILE A 14 5.49 -7.14 7.98
C ILE A 14 4.59 -7.46 9.17
N ASP A 15 3.56 -8.26 8.94
CA ASP A 15 2.65 -8.70 9.98
C ASP A 15 3.34 -9.62 11.02
N ASN A 16 4.25 -10.51 10.59
CA ASN A 16 5.09 -11.30 11.51
C ASN A 16 6.04 -10.43 12.34
N MET A 17 6.42 -9.26 11.84
CA MET A 17 7.23 -8.29 12.58
C MET A 17 6.39 -7.42 13.54
N GLY A 18 5.07 -7.63 13.62
CA GLY A 18 4.16 -6.83 14.46
C GLY A 18 3.98 -5.39 13.97
N LYS A 19 4.24 -5.12 12.69
CA LYS A 19 4.10 -3.79 12.09
C LYS A 19 2.77 -3.64 11.36
N ILE A 20 2.24 -2.43 11.33
CA ILE A 20 1.03 -2.08 10.58
C ILE A 20 1.43 -1.70 9.15
N TYR A 21 0.61 -2.09 8.18
CA TYR A 21 0.75 -1.64 6.81
C TYR A 21 -0.56 -1.10 6.23
N TYR A 22 -0.43 -0.12 5.35
CA TYR A 22 -1.48 0.31 4.44
C TYR A 22 -1.01 0.09 3.00
N CYS A 23 -1.76 -0.73 2.26
CA CYS A 23 -1.41 -1.13 0.90
C CYS A 23 -2.64 -1.11 -0.01
N PRO A 24 -2.59 -0.42 -1.16
CA PRO A 24 -3.61 -0.54 -2.17
C PRO A 24 -3.51 -1.89 -2.89
N LEU A 25 -4.65 -2.49 -3.17
CA LEU A 25 -4.77 -3.73 -3.92
C LEU A 25 -5.33 -3.48 -5.31
N LYS A 26 -4.84 -4.25 -6.27
CA LYS A 26 -5.37 -4.24 -7.63
C LYS A 26 -6.76 -4.89 -7.66
N ILE A 27 -7.62 -4.37 -8.53
CA ILE A 27 -9.03 -4.78 -8.66
C ILE A 27 -9.22 -6.28 -8.96
N ASN A 28 -8.24 -6.90 -9.63
CA ASN A 28 -8.25 -8.31 -10.01
C ASN A 28 -7.74 -9.25 -8.90
N ARG A 29 -7.38 -8.73 -7.73
CA ARG A 29 -6.94 -9.55 -6.60
C ARG A 29 -8.11 -10.40 -6.08
N LEU A 30 -7.81 -11.66 -5.77
CA LEU A 30 -8.80 -12.62 -5.30
C LEU A 30 -8.89 -12.58 -3.76
N VAL A 31 -10.11 -12.39 -3.25
CA VAL A 31 -10.43 -12.23 -1.83
C VAL A 31 -11.70 -12.98 -1.47
N ASP A 32 -11.86 -13.26 -0.18
CA ASP A 32 -13.02 -13.93 0.41
C ASP A 32 -13.51 -13.13 1.62
N ASP A 33 -14.76 -12.68 1.56
CA ASP A 33 -15.50 -11.99 2.63
C ASP A 33 -16.27 -12.93 3.54
N THR A 34 -16.55 -14.15 3.08
CA THR A 34 -17.51 -15.05 3.73
C THR A 34 -16.88 -15.97 4.76
N GLY A 35 -15.55 -15.92 4.91
CA GLY A 35 -14.84 -16.79 5.84
C GLY A 35 -14.75 -18.24 5.38
N GLY A 36 -14.79 -18.49 4.07
CA GLY A 36 -14.61 -19.82 3.46
C GLY A 36 -15.90 -20.51 3.03
N VAL A 37 -17.05 -19.83 3.07
CA VAL A 37 -18.33 -20.38 2.59
C VAL A 37 -18.41 -20.30 1.07
N GLU A 38 -18.01 -19.17 0.49
CA GLU A 38 -17.98 -18.94 -0.94
C GLU A 38 -16.58 -19.07 -1.54
N LYS A 39 -16.52 -19.19 -2.87
CA LYS A 39 -15.25 -19.13 -3.60
C LYS A 39 -14.71 -17.71 -3.59
N TYR A 40 -13.39 -17.59 -3.64
CA TYR A 40 -12.71 -16.32 -3.81
C TYR A 40 -13.23 -15.54 -5.03
N LYS A 41 -13.58 -14.27 -4.81
CA LYS A 41 -14.07 -13.32 -5.80
C LYS A 41 -13.03 -12.22 -6.05
N LYS A 42 -13.15 -11.50 -7.16
CA LYS A 42 -12.28 -10.33 -7.39
C LYS A 42 -12.74 -9.18 -6.50
N ILE A 43 -11.80 -8.34 -6.07
CA ILE A 43 -12.11 -7.14 -5.28
C ILE A 43 -13.11 -6.23 -6.01
N GLY A 44 -12.97 -6.07 -7.33
CA GLY A 44 -13.88 -5.24 -8.13
C GLY A 44 -15.33 -5.73 -8.17
N GLU A 45 -15.59 -6.99 -7.84
CA GLU A 45 -16.92 -7.58 -7.81
C GLU A 45 -17.59 -7.40 -6.43
N LEU A 46 -16.87 -6.85 -5.44
CA LEU A 46 -17.41 -6.60 -4.10
C LEU A 46 -18.23 -5.31 -4.09
N CYS A 47 -19.53 -5.44 -3.85
CA CYS A 47 -20.37 -4.32 -3.45
C CYS A 47 -20.27 -4.11 -1.94
N GLY A 48 -19.74 -2.96 -1.52
CA GLY A 48 -19.74 -2.56 -0.11
C GLY A 48 -21.06 -1.89 0.28
N ASN A 49 -21.62 -2.29 1.42
CA ASN A 49 -22.76 -1.60 2.03
C ASN A 49 -22.36 -0.20 2.55
N LYS A 50 -23.31 0.70 2.78
CA LYS A 50 -23.02 2.07 3.26
C LYS A 50 -22.21 2.07 4.57
N SER A 51 -22.51 1.15 5.49
CA SER A 51 -21.77 1.00 6.74
C SER A 51 -20.35 0.44 6.51
N GLU A 52 -20.23 -0.60 5.69
CA GLU A 52 -18.93 -1.24 5.37
C GLU A 52 -17.99 -0.31 4.63
N LYS A 53 -18.52 0.62 3.82
CA LYS A 53 -17.71 1.65 3.18
C LYS A 53 -17.02 2.54 4.21
N ILE A 54 -17.63 2.80 5.36
CA ILE A 54 -17.07 3.65 6.44
C ILE A 54 -16.20 2.83 7.38
N SER A 55 -16.69 1.68 7.85
CA SER A 55 -16.00 0.89 8.88
C SER A 55 -14.92 -0.03 8.33
N GLY A 56 -14.91 -0.27 7.01
CA GLY A 56 -14.10 -1.27 6.35
C GLY A 56 -14.66 -2.68 6.51
N LYS A 57 -14.28 -3.57 5.58
CA LYS A 57 -14.73 -4.96 5.55
C LYS A 57 -13.59 -5.93 5.85
N ILE A 58 -13.80 -6.88 6.75
CA ILE A 58 -12.77 -7.89 7.05
C ILE A 58 -12.80 -8.98 5.97
N MET A 59 -11.64 -9.26 5.39
CA MET A 59 -11.48 -10.13 4.23
C MET A 59 -10.27 -11.05 4.41
N LYS A 60 -10.25 -12.13 3.65
CA LYS A 60 -9.08 -12.98 3.46
C LYS A 60 -8.60 -12.92 2.03
N ILE A 61 -7.32 -12.59 1.83
CA ILE A 61 -6.70 -12.63 0.52
C ILE A 61 -6.39 -14.09 0.15
N LYS A 62 -6.67 -14.50 -1.09
CA LYS A 62 -6.28 -15.84 -1.57
C LYS A 62 -4.77 -16.04 -1.40
N GLY A 63 -4.35 -17.16 -0.81
CA GLY A 63 -2.93 -17.49 -0.61
C GLY A 63 -2.26 -16.81 0.59
N PHE A 64 -2.99 -16.03 1.39
CA PHE A 64 -2.50 -15.58 2.69
C PHE A 64 -2.44 -16.75 3.70
N PRO A 65 -1.53 -16.71 4.69
CA PRO A 65 -1.49 -17.67 5.79
C PRO A 65 -2.86 -17.80 6.49
N ARG A 66 -3.22 -19.00 6.95
CA ARG A 66 -4.62 -19.37 7.22
C ARG A 66 -5.35 -18.43 8.18
N ASP A 67 -4.70 -17.94 9.21
CA ASP A 67 -5.33 -17.15 10.28
C ASP A 67 -5.25 -15.63 10.06
N LYS A 68 -4.52 -15.20 9.02
CA LYS A 68 -4.30 -13.78 8.77
C LYS A 68 -5.43 -13.20 7.93
N LYS A 69 -6.28 -12.43 8.59
CA LYS A 69 -7.31 -11.59 7.97
C LYS A 69 -6.78 -10.17 7.82
N VAL A 70 -7.35 -9.46 6.87
CA VAL A 70 -7.03 -8.06 6.60
C VAL A 70 -8.32 -7.27 6.49
N LYS A 71 -8.24 -5.97 6.72
CA LYS A 71 -9.38 -5.06 6.60
C LYS A 71 -9.26 -4.24 5.32
N LEU A 72 -10.32 -4.27 4.52
CA LEU A 72 -10.45 -3.59 3.24
C LEU A 72 -11.26 -2.31 3.39
N PHE A 73 -10.76 -1.23 2.79
CA PHE A 73 -11.40 0.06 2.68
C PHE A 73 -11.50 0.45 1.21
N TRP A 74 -12.59 1.13 0.86
CA TRP A 74 -12.79 1.75 -0.44
C TRP A 74 -12.32 3.21 -0.32
N GLY A 75 -11.07 3.47 -0.66
CA GLY A 75 -10.51 4.81 -0.68
C GLY A 75 -10.90 5.54 -1.95
N THR A 76 -11.31 6.79 -1.84
CA THR A 76 -11.65 7.61 -3.02
C THR A 76 -10.45 8.46 -3.38
N VAL A 77 -9.75 8.10 -4.46
CA VAL A 77 -8.57 8.87 -4.91
C VAL A 77 -8.99 10.06 -5.79
N SER A 78 -10.03 9.87 -6.61
CA SER A 78 -10.64 10.93 -7.41
C SER A 78 -12.08 10.56 -7.76
N THR A 79 -12.83 11.48 -8.39
CA THR A 79 -14.25 11.30 -8.77
C THR A 79 -14.53 10.03 -9.58
N TYR A 80 -13.52 9.48 -10.27
CA TYR A 80 -13.67 8.34 -11.18
C TYR A 80 -12.86 7.11 -10.78
N ILE A 81 -12.00 7.21 -9.77
CA ILE A 81 -11.06 6.14 -9.40
C ILE A 81 -11.22 5.81 -7.92
N THR A 82 -11.72 4.60 -7.67
CA THR A 82 -11.72 3.98 -6.34
C THR A 82 -10.45 3.14 -6.20
N GLU A 83 -9.67 3.42 -5.16
CA GLU A 83 -8.53 2.59 -4.76
C GLU A 83 -8.94 1.71 -3.59
N TYR A 84 -8.54 0.44 -3.63
CA TYR A 84 -8.90 -0.54 -2.61
C TYR A 84 -7.76 -0.67 -1.62
N VAL A 85 -7.86 0.01 -0.48
CA VAL A 85 -6.77 0.02 0.52
C VAL A 85 -6.99 -1.08 1.54
N VAL A 86 -5.93 -1.80 1.86
CA VAL A 86 -5.93 -2.88 2.84
C VAL A 86 -4.96 -2.61 3.96
N THR A 87 -5.39 -2.92 5.18
CA THR A 87 -4.59 -2.89 6.40
C THR A 87 -4.69 -4.19 7.20
N ASN A 88 -3.64 -4.53 7.94
CA ASN A 88 -3.70 -5.59 8.97
C ASN A 88 -4.24 -5.08 10.31
N ASP A 89 -4.39 -3.78 10.50
CA ASP A 89 -5.04 -3.23 11.68
C ASP A 89 -6.56 -3.48 11.61
N LEU A 90 -7.02 -4.46 12.39
CA LEU A 90 -8.45 -4.81 12.48
C LEU A 90 -9.24 -3.80 13.33
N SER A 91 -8.57 -3.03 14.18
CA SER A 91 -9.18 -2.03 15.06
C SER A 91 -9.55 -0.76 14.31
N GLN A 92 -8.87 -0.46 13.20
CA GLN A 92 -9.15 0.71 12.37
C GLN A 92 -10.59 0.69 11.86
N SER A 93 -11.36 1.76 12.10
CA SER A 93 -12.78 1.84 11.73
C SER A 93 -13.16 3.11 10.98
N SER A 94 -12.18 3.96 10.64
CA SER A 94 -12.39 5.21 9.93
C SER A 94 -11.72 5.20 8.56
N VAL A 95 -12.49 5.49 7.50
CA VAL A 95 -11.94 5.73 6.16
C VAL A 95 -11.02 6.93 6.14
N ASP A 96 -11.39 8.02 6.82
CA ASP A 96 -10.62 9.27 6.79
C ASP A 96 -9.20 9.06 7.32
N ALA A 97 -9.05 8.23 8.36
CA ALA A 97 -7.75 7.87 8.90
C ALA A 97 -6.93 7.02 7.92
N VAL A 98 -7.57 6.11 7.18
CA VAL A 98 -6.91 5.28 6.16
C VAL A 98 -6.49 6.14 4.96
N GLU A 99 -7.32 7.10 4.55
CA GLU A 99 -7.02 8.04 3.48
C GLU A 99 -5.83 8.92 3.85
N PHE A 100 -5.81 9.45 5.07
CA PHE A 100 -4.66 10.22 5.59
C PHE A 100 -3.35 9.43 5.52
N GLU A 101 -3.32 8.20 6.07
CA GLU A 101 -2.13 7.32 6.02
C GLU A 101 -1.72 6.96 4.58
N THR A 102 -2.70 6.85 3.67
CA THR A 102 -2.44 6.56 2.27
C THR A 102 -1.85 7.77 1.54
N GLN A 103 -2.20 9.00 1.94
CA GLN A 103 -1.65 10.23 1.36
C GLN A 103 -0.16 10.43 1.72
N THR A 104 0.29 9.99 2.90
CA THR A 104 1.72 10.00 3.28
C THR A 104 2.61 9.27 2.28
N ARG A 105 2.05 8.32 1.51
CA ARG A 105 2.76 7.67 0.40
C ARG A 105 3.33 8.67 -0.58
N TRP A 106 2.64 9.78 -0.85
CA TRP A 106 3.03 10.74 -1.87
C TRP A 106 4.27 11.58 -1.48
N GLU A 107 4.58 11.67 -0.19
CA GLU A 107 5.77 12.35 0.31
C GLU A 107 7.07 11.75 -0.26
N ILE A 108 7.10 10.44 -0.56
CA ILE A 108 8.27 9.82 -1.20
C ILE A 108 8.46 10.28 -2.65
N GLU A 109 7.37 10.54 -3.37
CA GLU A 109 7.42 11.07 -4.73
C GLU A 109 7.90 12.52 -4.72
N GLU A 110 7.41 13.31 -3.75
CA GLU A 110 7.89 14.66 -3.52
C GLU A 110 9.39 14.67 -3.15
N PHE A 111 9.82 13.78 -2.25
CA PHE A 111 11.23 13.59 -1.92
C PHE A 111 12.07 13.27 -3.15
N HIS A 112 11.65 12.30 -3.98
CA HIS A 112 12.34 11.95 -5.22
C HIS A 112 12.39 13.11 -6.22
N CYS A 113 11.35 13.93 -6.29
CA CYS A 113 11.33 15.11 -7.16
C CYS A 113 12.32 16.17 -6.66
N ARG A 114 12.22 16.53 -5.37
CA ARG A 114 13.05 17.56 -4.73
C ARG A 114 14.53 17.19 -4.77
N ILE A 115 14.89 15.94 -4.47
CA ILE A 115 16.29 15.53 -4.47
C ILE A 115 16.90 15.65 -5.86
N LYS A 116 16.18 15.24 -6.92
CA LYS A 116 16.64 15.36 -8.30
C LYS A 116 16.84 16.80 -8.74
N GLN A 117 15.88 17.66 -8.37
CA GLN A 117 15.89 19.07 -8.79
C GLN A 117 16.90 19.92 -8.02
N LEU A 118 17.08 19.69 -6.72
CA LEU A 118 17.81 20.61 -5.84
C LEU A 118 19.24 20.17 -5.53
N THR A 119 19.51 18.86 -5.46
CA THR A 119 20.81 18.36 -4.94
C THR A 119 21.80 17.97 -6.04
N GLY A 120 21.35 17.94 -7.29
CA GLY A 120 22.17 17.52 -8.41
C GLY A 120 22.52 16.02 -8.39
N ILE A 121 21.71 15.18 -7.73
CA ILE A 121 21.98 13.74 -7.57
C ILE A 121 22.20 12.99 -8.90
N GLU A 122 21.56 13.46 -9.98
CA GLU A 122 21.64 12.86 -11.33
C GLU A 122 22.77 13.44 -12.19
N PHE A 123 23.54 14.41 -11.70
CA PHE A 123 24.51 15.16 -12.51
C PHE A 123 25.97 14.71 -12.34
N CYS A 124 26.24 13.59 -11.65
CA CYS A 124 27.59 13.06 -11.50
C CYS A 124 28.16 12.62 -12.86
N GLN A 125 29.20 13.31 -13.35
CA GLN A 125 29.86 12.97 -14.63
C GLN A 125 30.96 11.91 -14.49
N CYS A 126 31.19 11.37 -13.28
CA CYS A 126 32.19 10.33 -13.08
C CYS A 126 31.73 9.00 -13.69
N HIS A 127 32.65 8.24 -14.31
CA HIS A 127 32.33 6.96 -14.95
C HIS A 127 32.43 5.74 -14.00
N LEU A 128 33.06 5.91 -12.83
CA LEU A 128 33.23 4.82 -11.86
C LEU A 128 31.98 4.67 -10.97
N SER A 129 31.38 3.49 -10.98
CA SER A 129 30.14 3.19 -10.23
C SER A 129 30.26 3.47 -8.72
N LYS A 130 31.43 3.23 -8.12
CA LYS A 130 31.69 3.54 -6.71
C LYS A 130 31.60 5.04 -6.42
N ILE A 131 32.15 5.87 -7.30
CA ILE A 131 32.13 7.33 -7.16
C ILE A 131 30.71 7.87 -7.36
N GLN A 132 29.99 7.35 -8.36
CA GLN A 132 28.58 7.70 -8.57
C GLN A 132 27.72 7.38 -7.34
N LYS A 133 27.91 6.20 -6.72
CA LYS A 133 27.20 5.83 -5.48
C LYS A 133 27.55 6.75 -4.31
N ASN A 134 28.83 7.12 -4.15
CA ASN A 134 29.25 8.07 -3.12
C ASN A 134 28.63 9.45 -3.35
N HIS A 135 28.60 9.94 -4.59
CA HIS A 135 27.92 11.20 -4.95
C HIS A 135 26.44 11.15 -4.59
N MET A 136 25.75 10.07 -4.96
CA MET A 136 24.33 9.89 -4.61
C MET A 136 24.12 9.90 -3.09
N ALA A 137 24.98 9.22 -2.32
CA ALA A 137 24.89 9.22 -0.87
C ALA A 137 25.09 10.63 -0.28
N CYS A 138 26.08 11.40 -0.77
CA CYS A 138 26.29 12.78 -0.33
C CYS A 138 25.07 13.67 -0.67
N ALA A 139 24.51 13.53 -1.88
CA ALA A 139 23.35 14.30 -2.31
C ALA A 139 22.07 14.00 -1.48
N MET A 140 21.95 12.79 -0.92
CA MET A 140 20.84 12.43 -0.01
C MET A 140 20.98 12.99 1.41
N LEU A 141 22.14 13.52 1.80
CA LEU A 141 22.42 14.03 3.15
C LEU A 141 22.30 15.57 3.27
N VAL A 142 22.06 16.26 2.16
CA VAL A 142 21.92 17.72 2.06
C VAL A 142 20.45 18.11 2.11
#